data_AF-A0A3C0G5J4-F1
#
_entry.id   AF-A0A3C0G5J4-F1
#
_cell.length_a   1.000
_cell.length_b   1.000
_cell.length_c   1.000
_cell.angle_alpha   90.00
_cell.angle_beta   90.00
_cell.angle_gamma   90.00
#
_symmetry.space_group_name_H-M   'P 1'
#
loop_
_entity.id
_entity.type
_entity.pdbx_description
1 polymer ?
#
loop_
_entity_poly.entity_id
_entity_poly.type
_entity_poly.pdbx_seq_one_letter_code
_entity_poly.pdbx_strand_id
1 'polypeptide(L)'
;MGHQASGRGTQVHAIVEKYLRNEEIDGYLPHVRQSLENLRPILDSRIGTIYGLEVPLYSTHLGVAGRCDCIAEFDGVRSIVDFKTSKRVKNKDKISNYFAQMAGYAVMWEERTGMP
;
A
#
# COMPACT_ATOMS: atom_id res chain seq x y z
N MET A 1 -18.45 9.64 15.30
CA MET A 1 -17.57 8.47 15.58
C MET A 1 -16.75 8.19 14.33
N GLY A 2 -15.40 8.12 14.39
CA GLY A 2 -14.56 7.68 13.24
C GLY A 2 -13.19 8.35 13.01
N HIS A 3 -12.94 9.58 13.47
CA HIS A 3 -11.81 10.39 12.96
C HIS A 3 -10.40 10.00 13.43
N GLN A 4 -10.25 9.37 14.60
CA GLN A 4 -8.93 9.08 15.18
C GLN A 4 -8.18 7.96 14.43
N ALA A 5 -8.91 6.96 13.91
CA ALA A 5 -8.31 5.84 13.20
C ALA A 5 -7.98 6.20 11.74
N SER A 6 -8.82 7.00 11.08
CA SER A 6 -8.58 7.44 9.70
C SER A 6 -7.36 8.35 9.61
N GLY A 7 -7.24 9.34 10.51
CA GLY A 7 -6.11 10.28 10.50
C GLY A 7 -4.74 9.64 10.77
N ARG A 8 -4.68 8.61 11.63
CA ARG A 8 -3.43 7.86 11.85
C ARG A 8 -3.06 7.03 10.62
N GLY A 9 -4.02 6.32 10.03
CA GLY A 9 -3.78 5.52 8.83
C GLY A 9 -3.19 6.37 7.72
N THR A 10 -3.82 7.51 7.41
CA THR A 10 -3.33 8.45 6.40
C THR A 10 -1.89 8.91 6.65
N GLN A 11 -1.54 9.25 7.89
CA GLN A 11 -0.17 9.66 8.22
C GLN A 11 0.85 8.52 8.07
N VAL A 12 0.45 7.27 8.33
CA VAL A 12 1.35 6.12 8.13
C VAL A 12 1.56 5.84 6.64
N HIS A 13 0.52 5.94 5.79
CA HIS A 13 0.73 5.81 4.34
C HIS A 13 1.63 6.93 3.83
N ALA A 14 1.40 8.17 4.27
CA ALA A 14 2.19 9.32 3.86
C ALA A 14 3.68 9.21 4.26
N ILE A 15 3.99 8.76 5.49
CA ILE A 15 5.40 8.59 5.89
C ILE A 15 6.06 7.42 5.15
N VAL A 16 5.34 6.34 4.86
CA VAL A 16 5.85 5.19 4.10
C VAL A 16 6.10 5.58 2.65
N GLU A 17 5.19 6.33 2.03
CA GLU A 17 5.39 6.86 0.67
C GLU A 17 6.64 7.73 0.60
N LYS A 18 6.77 8.72 1.50
CA LYS A 18 7.97 9.57 1.56
C LYS A 18 9.25 8.77 1.75
N TYR A 19 9.21 7.76 2.62
CA TYR A 19 10.34 6.85 2.82
C TYR A 19 10.74 6.14 1.53
N LEU A 20 9.77 5.53 0.82
CA LEU A 20 10.02 4.82 -0.44
C LEU A 20 10.47 5.74 -1.58
N ARG A 21 10.12 7.04 -1.53
CA ARG A 21 10.61 8.08 -2.46
C ARG A 21 11.99 8.64 -2.08
N ASN A 22 12.58 8.22 -0.96
CA ASN A 22 13.78 8.82 -0.37
C ASN A 22 13.62 10.31 -0.06
N GLU A 23 12.43 10.72 0.39
CA GLU A 23 12.12 12.09 0.80
C GLU A 23 12.27 12.30 2.31
N GLU A 24 12.32 13.56 2.74
CA GLU A 24 12.39 13.92 4.16
C GLU A 24 11.13 13.49 4.93
N ILE A 25 11.35 12.72 6.00
CA ILE A 25 10.31 12.18 6.90
C ILE A 25 10.22 12.94 8.23
N ASP A 26 10.64 14.19 8.25
CA ASP A 26 10.56 15.06 9.43
C ASP A 26 9.13 15.58 9.66
N GLY A 27 8.83 15.96 10.90
CA GLY A 27 7.52 16.50 11.28
C GLY A 27 6.43 15.48 11.61
N TYR A 28 6.70 14.17 11.47
CA TYR A 28 5.76 13.13 11.89
C TYR A 28 5.84 12.84 13.39
N LEU A 29 4.68 12.58 14.01
CA LEU A 29 4.59 12.21 15.42
C LEU A 29 5.36 10.90 15.71
N PRO A 30 5.93 10.73 16.92
CA PRO A 30 6.75 9.55 17.26
C PRO A 30 6.07 8.22 16.98
N HIS A 31 4.76 8.12 17.23
CA HIS A 31 4.01 6.88 17.00
C HIS A 31 3.79 6.53 15.52
N VAL A 32 3.91 7.51 14.61
CA VAL A 32 3.85 7.33 13.16
C VAL A 32 5.23 6.88 12.67
N ARG A 33 6.31 7.52 13.15
CA ARG A 33 7.69 7.09 12.88
C ARG A 33 7.92 5.65 13.35
N GLN A 34 7.42 5.29 14.53
CA GLN A 34 7.48 3.90 15.01
C GLN A 34 6.77 2.92 14.08
N SER A 35 5.66 3.31 13.45
CA SER A 35 5.00 2.46 12.45
C SER A 35 5.87 2.26 11.20
N LEU A 36 6.58 3.29 10.75
CA LEU A 36 7.57 3.15 9.69
C LEU A 36 8.71 2.23 10.11
N GLU A 37 9.33 2.45 11.27
CA GLU A 37 10.46 1.62 11.74
C GLU A 37 10.07 0.13 11.88
N ASN A 38 8.82 -0.17 12.25
CA ASN A 38 8.34 -1.56 12.28
C ASN A 38 8.22 -2.18 10.88
N LEU A 39 7.90 -1.38 9.86
CA LEU A 39 7.78 -1.83 8.47
C LEU A 39 9.13 -1.85 7.74
N ARG A 40 10.07 -1.00 8.17
CA ARG A 40 11.34 -0.73 7.51
C ARG A 40 12.15 -1.98 7.16
N PRO A 41 12.30 -3.00 8.02
CA PRO A 41 13.00 -4.22 7.65
C PRO A 41 12.35 -4.95 6.46
N ILE A 42 11.03 -4.91 6.34
CA ILE A 42 10.28 -5.52 5.22
C ILE A 42 10.43 -4.67 3.96
N LEU A 43 10.29 -3.35 4.09
CA LEU A 43 10.45 -2.43 2.97
C LEU A 43 11.85 -2.55 2.37
N ASP A 44 12.89 -2.57 3.20
CA ASP A 44 14.29 -2.57 2.75
C ASP A 44 14.74 -3.92 2.18
N SER A 45 14.19 -5.04 2.67
CA SER A 45 14.65 -6.39 2.28
C SER A 45 13.78 -7.09 1.24
N ARG A 46 12.51 -6.70 1.10
CA ARG A 46 11.54 -7.42 0.25
C ARG A 46 10.97 -6.59 -0.88
N ILE A 47 11.04 -5.27 -0.82
CA ILE A 47 10.63 -4.40 -1.93
C ILE A 47 11.82 -4.21 -2.87
N GLY A 48 11.62 -4.60 -4.14
CA GLY A 48 12.56 -4.38 -5.23
C GLY A 48 12.16 -3.15 -6.05
N THR A 49 12.06 -3.33 -7.37
CA THR A 49 11.70 -2.24 -8.29
C THR A 49 10.31 -1.67 -7.96
N ILE A 50 10.23 -0.36 -7.74
CA ILE A 50 8.96 0.36 -7.55
C ILE A 50 8.49 0.91 -8.90
N TYR A 51 7.30 0.49 -9.34
CA TYR A 51 6.66 0.95 -10.57
C TYR A 51 5.78 2.18 -10.33
N GLY A 52 5.23 2.32 -9.13
CA GLY A 52 4.45 3.51 -8.75
C GLY A 52 4.00 3.48 -7.30
N LEU A 53 3.76 4.68 -6.76
CA LEU A 53 3.21 4.91 -5.43
C LEU A 53 1.98 5.83 -5.57
N GLU A 54 0.93 5.57 -4.77
CA GLU A 54 -0.33 6.32 -4.77
C GLU A 54 -0.95 6.44 -6.19
N VAL A 55 -0.91 5.36 -6.97
CA VAL A 55 -1.30 5.36 -8.39
C VAL A 55 -2.82 5.30 -8.53
N PRO A 56 -3.46 6.27 -9.21
CA PRO A 56 -4.86 6.17 -9.57
C PRO A 56 -5.03 5.13 -10.69
N LEU A 57 -5.93 4.17 -10.46
CA LEU A 57 -6.21 3.06 -11.37
C LEU A 57 -7.70 2.95 -11.64
N TYR A 58 -8.05 2.46 -12.83
CA TYR A 58 -9.41 2.14 -13.20
C TYR A 58 -9.44 0.96 -14.16
N SER A 59 -10.55 0.22 -14.13
CA SER A 59 -10.84 -0.88 -15.02
C SER A 59 -12.12 -0.56 -15.76
N THR A 60 -12.04 -0.57 -17.09
CA THR A 60 -13.22 -0.41 -17.93
C THR A 60 -14.02 -1.72 -17.94
N HIS A 61 -13.32 -2.85 -17.87
CA HIS A 61 -13.95 -4.17 -17.84
C HIS A 61 -14.81 -4.38 -16.59
N LEU A 62 -14.26 -4.05 -15.42
CA LEU A 62 -14.94 -4.19 -14.12
C LEU A 62 -15.81 -2.98 -13.78
N GLY A 63 -15.64 -1.85 -14.49
CA GLY A 63 -16.39 -0.61 -14.25
C GLY A 63 -16.08 0.05 -12.89
N VAL A 64 -14.87 -0.14 -12.37
CA VAL A 64 -14.44 0.36 -11.06
C VAL A 64 -13.13 1.12 -11.13
N ALA A 65 -12.91 2.01 -10.16
CA ALA A 65 -11.67 2.78 -10.02
C ALA A 65 -11.24 2.85 -8.55
N GLY A 66 -9.96 3.08 -8.31
CA GLY A 66 -9.39 3.26 -6.99
C GLY A 66 -7.96 3.76 -7.03
N ARG A 67 -7.31 3.75 -5.88
CA ARG A 67 -5.92 4.18 -5.73
C ARG A 67 -5.11 3.09 -5.04
N CYS A 68 -4.02 2.68 -5.68
CA CYS A 68 -3.10 1.69 -5.16
C CYS A 68 -1.99 2.39 -4.36
N ASP A 69 -1.72 1.90 -3.13
CA ASP A 69 -0.66 2.47 -2.28
C ASP A 69 0.71 2.31 -2.96
N CYS A 70 1.05 1.10 -3.41
CA CYS A 70 2.33 0.78 -4.01
C CYS A 70 2.22 -0.35 -5.03
N ILE A 71 2.90 -0.19 -6.16
CA ILE A 71 3.06 -1.22 -7.20
C ILE A 71 4.56 -1.44 -7.30
N ALA A 72 5.02 -2.62 -6.89
CA ALA A 72 6.45 -2.92 -6.80
C ALA A 72 6.72 -4.41 -6.93
N GLU A 73 7.99 -4.78 -7.09
CA GLU A 73 8.43 -6.16 -6.88
C GLU A 73 8.46 -6.45 -5.37
N PHE A 74 7.78 -7.52 -4.98
CA PHE A 74 7.84 -8.08 -3.62
C PHE A 74 8.47 -9.46 -3.70
N ASP A 75 9.65 -9.64 -3.11
CA ASP A 75 10.51 -10.83 -3.28
C ASP A 75 10.72 -11.21 -4.77
N GLY A 76 10.93 -10.22 -5.63
CA GLY A 76 11.13 -10.42 -7.07
C GLY A 76 9.86 -10.70 -7.88
N VAL A 77 8.67 -10.70 -7.24
CA VAL A 77 7.38 -10.87 -7.93
C VAL A 77 6.65 -9.54 -8.01
N ARG A 78 6.26 -9.14 -9.21
CA ARG A 78 5.43 -7.93 -9.42
C ARG A 78 4.13 -8.05 -8.64
N SER A 79 3.90 -7.09 -7.77
CA SER A 79 2.87 -7.17 -6.75
C SER A 79 2.19 -5.83 -6.54
N ILE A 80 0.87 -5.88 -6.35
CA ILE A 80 0.10 -4.82 -5.71
C ILE A 80 0.38 -4.91 -4.21
N VAL A 81 0.90 -3.83 -3.63
CA VAL A 81 1.25 -3.75 -2.20
C VAL A 81 0.35 -2.71 -1.54
N ASP A 82 -0.32 -3.12 -0.47
CA ASP A 82 -1.23 -2.28 0.32
C ASP A 82 -0.78 -2.29 1.79
N PHE A 83 -0.54 -1.10 2.34
CA PHE A 83 -0.05 -0.93 3.69
C PHE A 83 -1.24 -0.89 4.65
N LYS A 84 -1.26 -1.73 5.69
CA LYS A 84 -2.37 -1.74 6.66
C LYS A 84 -1.90 -1.43 8.08
N THR A 85 -2.57 -0.46 8.70
CA THR A 85 -2.39 -0.09 10.11
C THR A 85 -3.46 -0.72 11.00
N SER A 86 -3.48 -2.06 11.09
CA SER A 86 -4.41 -2.76 11.97
C SER A 86 -3.84 -2.95 13.37
N LYS A 87 -4.61 -2.62 14.41
CA LYS A 87 -4.29 -2.99 15.80
C LYS A 87 -4.57 -4.47 16.11
N ARG A 88 -5.43 -5.12 15.31
CA ARG A 88 -5.83 -6.52 15.48
C ARG A 88 -5.09 -7.40 14.48
N VAL A 89 -4.59 -8.54 14.94
CA VAL A 89 -4.12 -9.60 14.04
C VAL A 89 -5.25 -9.98 13.09
N LYS A 90 -4.95 -10.04 11.79
CA LYS A 90 -5.89 -10.41 10.75
C LYS A 90 -5.60 -11.84 10.34
N ASN A 91 -6.61 -12.70 10.44
CA ASN A 91 -6.53 -14.06 9.93
C ASN A 91 -7.04 -14.09 8.49
N LYS A 92 -6.50 -15.00 7.68
CA LYS A 92 -6.79 -15.13 6.25
C LYS A 92 -8.28 -15.30 5.94
N ASP A 93 -9.00 -16.04 6.78
CA ASP A 93 -10.45 -16.27 6.72
C ASP A 93 -11.28 -14.98 6.89
N LYS A 94 -10.69 -13.92 7.46
CA LYS A 94 -11.38 -12.67 7.81
C LYS A 94 -11.01 -11.49 6.92
N ILE A 95 -10.28 -11.73 5.83
CA ILE A 95 -9.76 -10.69 4.92
C ILE A 95 -9.95 -11.04 3.44
N SER A 96 -10.98 -11.83 3.11
CA SER A 96 -11.35 -12.13 1.71
C SER A 96 -11.52 -10.87 0.86
N ASN A 97 -12.05 -9.81 1.45
CA ASN A 97 -12.19 -8.49 0.81
C ASN A 97 -10.85 -7.83 0.47
N TYR A 98 -9.76 -8.11 1.19
CA TYR A 98 -8.44 -7.56 0.86
C TYR A 98 -7.91 -8.23 -0.40
N PHE A 99 -8.06 -9.56 -0.50
CA PHE A 99 -7.69 -10.30 -1.71
C PHE A 99 -8.50 -9.84 -2.93
N ALA A 100 -9.81 -9.60 -2.77
CA ALA A 100 -10.65 -9.05 -3.83
C ALA A 100 -10.19 -7.65 -4.27
N GLN A 101 -9.83 -6.78 -3.32
CA GLN A 101 -9.28 -5.46 -3.62
C GLN A 101 -7.98 -5.54 -4.40
N MET A 102 -7.03 -6.38 -3.97
CA MET A 102 -5.74 -6.53 -4.64
C MET A 102 -5.89 -7.14 -6.03
N ALA A 103 -6.78 -8.12 -6.20
CA ALA A 103 -7.10 -8.68 -7.51
C ALA A 103 -7.71 -7.61 -8.44
N GLY A 104 -8.60 -6.76 -7.92
CA GLY A 104 -9.14 -5.64 -8.67
C GLY A 104 -8.05 -4.67 -9.13
N TYR A 105 -7.12 -4.29 -8.25
CA TYR A 105 -5.99 -3.43 -8.63
C TYR A 105 -5.04 -4.07 -9.64
N ALA A 106 -4.81 -5.38 -9.55
CA ALA A 106 -4.01 -6.11 -10.52
C ALA A 106 -4.65 -6.05 -11.92
N VAL A 107 -5.96 -6.33 -12.02
CA VAL A 107 -6.72 -6.20 -13.28
C VAL A 107 -6.64 -4.79 -13.83
N MET A 108 -6.82 -3.77 -12.98
CA MET A 108 -6.70 -2.38 -13.42
C MET A 108 -5.29 -2.07 -13.92
N TRP A 109 -4.25 -2.51 -13.22
CA TRP A 109 -2.86 -2.28 -13.62
C TRP A 109 -2.54 -2.92 -14.97
N GLU A 110 -2.96 -4.17 -15.17
CA GLU A 110 -2.81 -4.89 -16.43
C GLU A 110 -3.53 -4.17 -17.57
N GLU A 111 -4.78 -3.72 -17.37
CA GLU A 111 -5.53 -2.93 -18.36
C GLU A 111 -4.84 -1.62 -18.74
N ARG A 112 -4.14 -0.97 -17.80
CA ARG A 112 -3.49 0.33 -18.03
C ARG A 112 -2.09 0.20 -18.64
N THR A 113 -1.40 -0.90 -18.41
CA THR A 113 0.04 -1.01 -18.69
C THR A 113 0.44 -2.21 -19.53
N GLY A 114 -0.43 -3.22 -19.64
CA GLY A 114 -0.11 -4.51 -20.25
C GLY A 114 0.82 -5.39 -19.39
N MET A 115 1.05 -5.01 -18.13
CA MET A 115 1.88 -5.76 -17.19
C MET A 115 0.99 -6.57 -16.22
N PRO A 116 1.02 -7.91 -16.27
CA PRO A 116 0.30 -8.77 -15.34
C PRO A 116 1.03 -8.91 -13.99
#